data_AF-A0A7Y2ADX2-F1
#
_entry.id   AF-A0A7Y2ADX2-F1
#
_cell.length_a   1.000
_cell.length_b   1.000
_cell.length_c   1.000
_cell.angle_alpha   90.00
_cell.angle_beta   90.00
_cell.angle_gamma   90.00
#
_symmetry.space_group_name_H-M   'P 1'
#
loop_
_entity.id
_entity.type
_entity.pdbx_description
1 polymer ?
#
loop_
_entity_poly.entity_id
_entity_poly.type
_entity_poly.pdbx_seq_one_letter_code
_entity_poly.pdbx_strand_id
1 'polypeptide(L)'
;DLNGDFKVGSRDMSDFLRTSAVALYGFKVDSDRTVALGLSYSYVFGQASILPVIAYYKTSFDERWGLELVLPASARIRHVPDPKNVFYVGAEVSGAQYLLYFENNDGPLFLENSEIRFETRYEREIHDWLWMGATIGYRHNLSFDLSEGDSILRKPSSVVLDSSVDDAMVFSFGIFLVPPRKFFQ
;
A
#
# COMPACT_ATOMS: atom_id res chain seq x y z
N ASP A 1 7.29 -9.67 -4.38
CA ASP A 1 7.69 -10.25 -3.08
C ASP A 1 7.67 -11.76 -3.10
N LEU A 2 8.55 -12.40 -2.32
CA LEU A 2 8.52 -13.84 -2.06
C LEU A 2 7.82 -14.04 -0.71
N ASN A 3 6.60 -14.58 -0.72
CA ASN A 3 5.80 -14.82 0.48
C ASN A 3 5.37 -16.30 0.52
N GLY A 4 5.89 -17.10 1.47
CA GLY A 4 5.54 -18.51 1.62
C GLY A 4 6.38 -19.24 2.69
N ASP A 5 5.93 -20.44 3.08
CA ASP A 5 6.67 -21.35 3.98
C ASP A 5 7.75 -22.10 3.17
N PHE A 6 9.02 -21.86 3.51
CA PHE A 6 10.16 -22.40 2.78
C PHE A 6 10.57 -23.75 3.35
N LYS A 7 9.88 -24.84 2.98
CA LYS A 7 10.43 -26.18 3.20
C LYS A 7 11.50 -26.47 2.14
N VAL A 8 12.76 -26.45 2.58
CA VAL A 8 13.95 -26.81 1.78
C VAL A 8 13.84 -28.29 1.41
N GLY A 9 13.33 -28.56 0.21
CA GLY A 9 13.25 -29.92 -0.32
C GLY A 9 12.24 -30.05 -1.46
N SER A 10 12.74 -30.01 -2.69
CA SER A 10 12.08 -30.49 -3.92
C SER A 10 10.82 -29.76 -4.43
N ARG A 11 10.89 -28.46 -4.75
CA ARG A 11 9.96 -27.85 -5.72
C ARG A 11 10.45 -26.53 -6.31
N ASP A 12 10.01 -26.27 -7.55
CA ASP A 12 10.49 -25.18 -8.40
C ASP A 12 10.16 -23.80 -7.82
N MET A 13 11.17 -22.94 -7.77
CA MET A 13 11.13 -21.61 -7.16
C MET A 13 10.19 -20.62 -7.88
N SER A 14 9.68 -20.99 -9.07
CA SER A 14 8.76 -20.21 -9.90
C SER A 14 7.38 -20.05 -9.30
N ASP A 15 6.90 -21.03 -8.53
CA ASP A 15 5.52 -21.04 -8.01
C ASP A 15 5.33 -20.05 -6.84
N PHE A 16 6.44 -19.51 -6.30
CA PHE A 16 6.45 -18.54 -5.20
C PHE A 16 6.70 -17.10 -5.67
N LEU A 17 7.02 -16.89 -6.96
CA LEU A 17 7.31 -15.56 -7.51
C LEU A 17 6.01 -14.81 -7.81
N ARG A 18 5.65 -13.90 -6.89
CA ARG A 18 4.56 -12.93 -7.11
C ARG A 18 5.12 -11.63 -7.67
N THR A 19 4.81 -11.34 -8.93
CA THR A 19 5.21 -10.11 -9.63
C THR A 19 4.03 -9.14 -9.70
N SER A 20 4.23 -7.92 -9.20
CA SER A 20 3.31 -6.80 -9.41
C SER A 20 3.94 -5.79 -10.38
N ALA A 21 3.15 -5.27 -11.31
CA ALA A 21 3.59 -4.24 -12.25
C ALA A 21 2.56 -3.12 -12.32
N VAL A 22 3.00 -1.87 -12.37
CA VAL A 22 2.12 -0.71 -12.51
C VAL A 22 2.64 0.16 -13.64
N ALA A 23 1.78 0.49 -14.59
CA ALA A 23 2.06 1.42 -15.67
C ALA A 23 1.17 2.65 -15.50
N LEU A 24 1.77 3.83 -15.34
CA LEU A 24 1.08 5.10 -15.19
C LEU A 24 1.55 6.07 -16.27
N TYR A 25 0.61 6.82 -16.86
CA TYR A 25 0.88 7.91 -17.77
C TYR A 25 0.36 9.22 -17.18
N GLY A 26 1.29 10.13 -16.87
CA GLY A 26 1.04 11.38 -16.17
C GLY A 26 1.00 12.59 -17.09
N PHE A 27 -0.03 13.41 -16.94
CA PHE A 27 -0.20 14.71 -17.57
C PHE A 27 -0.16 15.81 -16.51
N LYS A 28 0.69 16.80 -16.73
CA LYS A 28 0.68 18.03 -15.94
C LYS A 28 -0.44 18.93 -16.49
N VAL A 29 -1.49 19.13 -15.71
CA VAL A 29 -2.65 19.93 -16.12
C VAL A 29 -2.40 21.41 -15.84
N ASP A 30 -1.92 21.72 -14.64
CA ASP A 30 -1.61 23.07 -14.18
C ASP A 30 -0.21 23.10 -13.51
N SER A 31 0.27 24.27 -13.08
CA SER A 31 1.50 24.36 -12.28
C SER A 31 1.40 23.58 -10.97
N ASP A 32 0.19 23.52 -10.40
CA ASP A 32 -0.13 22.94 -9.10
C ASP A 32 -0.81 21.57 -9.20
N ARG A 33 -1.14 21.08 -10.41
CA ARG A 33 -1.95 19.86 -10.61
C ARG A 33 -1.35 18.91 -11.63
N THR A 34 -1.25 17.66 -11.23
CA THR A 34 -0.81 16.55 -12.08
C THR A 34 -1.81 15.41 -11.96
N VAL A 35 -2.23 14.87 -13.10
CA VAL A 35 -3.14 13.72 -13.17
C VAL A 35 -2.42 12.60 -13.90
N ALA A 36 -2.46 11.40 -13.35
CA ALA A 36 -1.94 10.20 -14.00
C ALA A 36 -3.03 9.15 -14.14
N LEU A 37 -3.06 8.50 -15.30
CA LEU A 37 -3.95 7.39 -15.59
C LEU A 37 -3.12 6.17 -15.94
N GLY A 38 -3.54 5.01 -15.48
CA GLY A 38 -2.82 3.80 -15.78
C GLY A 38 -3.50 2.52 -15.35
N LEU A 39 -2.73 1.44 -15.41
CA LEU A 39 -3.17 0.10 -15.08
C LEU A 39 -2.17 -0.51 -14.10
N SER A 40 -2.70 -1.16 -13.08
CA SER A 40 -1.92 -1.98 -12.16
C SER A 40 -2.27 -3.44 -12.39
N TYR A 41 -1.24 -4.27 -12.52
CA TYR A 41 -1.30 -5.72 -12.43
C TYR A 41 -0.77 -6.10 -11.06
N SER A 42 -1.64 -6.56 -10.17
CA SER A 42 -1.28 -6.88 -8.79
C SER A 42 -2.20 -7.94 -8.21
N TYR A 43 -1.74 -8.61 -7.15
CA TYR A 43 -2.49 -9.64 -6.44
C TYR A 43 -3.38 -9.01 -5.36
N VAL A 44 -4.31 -8.15 -5.78
CA VAL A 44 -5.28 -7.49 -4.87
C VAL A 44 -6.46 -8.43 -4.65
N PHE A 45 -6.96 -8.55 -3.41
CA PHE A 45 -7.98 -9.54 -3.01
C PHE A 45 -7.58 -10.97 -3.37
N GLY A 46 -6.29 -11.31 -3.20
CA GLY A 46 -5.79 -12.67 -3.40
C GLY A 46 -5.91 -13.25 -4.81
N GLN A 47 -6.16 -12.43 -5.82
CA GLN A 47 -6.21 -12.87 -7.20
C GLN A 47 -5.40 -11.93 -8.08
N ALA A 48 -4.77 -12.48 -9.12
CA ALA A 48 -4.10 -11.68 -10.12
C ALA A 48 -5.12 -10.79 -10.84
N SER A 49 -5.12 -9.50 -10.49
CA SER A 49 -6.13 -8.55 -10.91
C SER A 49 -5.49 -7.41 -11.69
N ILE A 50 -6.15 -6.99 -12.79
CA ILE A 50 -5.81 -5.78 -13.52
C ILE A 50 -6.79 -4.69 -13.11
N LEU A 51 -6.30 -3.69 -12.38
CA LEU A 51 -7.12 -2.58 -11.89
C LEU A 51 -6.71 -1.26 -12.55
N PRO A 52 -7.68 -0.45 -13.01
CA PRO A 52 -7.40 0.91 -13.42
C PRO A 52 -6.93 1.72 -12.21
N VAL A 53 -5.85 2.48 -12.41
CA VAL A 53 -5.28 3.37 -11.41
C VAL A 53 -5.42 4.80 -11.88
N ILE A 54 -5.99 5.63 -11.01
CA ILE A 54 -6.09 7.07 -11.24
C ILE A 54 -5.29 7.75 -10.13
N ALA A 55 -4.21 8.42 -10.51
CA ALA A 55 -3.42 9.24 -9.61
C ALA A 55 -3.74 10.71 -9.81
N TYR A 56 -4.00 11.43 -8.73
CA TYR A 56 -4.29 12.85 -8.73
C TYR A 56 -3.44 13.53 -7.67
N TYR A 57 -2.59 14.45 -8.11
CA TYR A 57 -1.74 15.26 -7.26
C TYR A 57 -2.15 16.72 -7.42
N LYS A 58 -2.47 17.37 -6.32
CA LYS A 58 -2.76 18.80 -6.28
C LYS A 58 -2.04 19.46 -5.12
N THR A 59 -1.32 20.53 -5.41
CA THR A 59 -0.83 21.47 -4.40
C THR A 59 -1.77 22.68 -4.38
N SER A 60 -2.09 23.24 -3.21
CA SER A 60 -2.96 24.42 -3.10
C SER A 60 -2.17 25.71 -3.38
N PHE A 61 -2.89 26.81 -3.62
CA PHE A 61 -2.33 28.13 -3.93
C PHE A 61 -1.33 28.66 -2.89
N ASP A 62 -1.52 28.31 -1.61
CA ASP A 62 -0.59 28.73 -0.54
C ASP A 62 0.60 27.78 -0.37
N GLU A 63 0.72 26.72 -1.20
CA GLU A 63 1.73 25.64 -1.10
C GLU A 63 1.71 24.84 0.21
N ARG A 64 0.85 25.21 1.17
CA ARG A 64 0.70 24.56 2.48
C ARG A 64 -0.15 23.31 2.46
N TRP A 65 -0.93 23.07 1.41
CA TRP A 65 -1.80 21.89 1.32
C TRP A 65 -1.47 21.11 0.07
N GLY A 66 -1.31 19.80 0.22
CA GLY A 66 -1.16 18.84 -0.85
C GLY A 66 -2.24 17.77 -0.74
N LEU A 67 -2.80 17.36 -1.87
CA LEU A 67 -3.69 16.23 -1.99
C LEU A 67 -3.07 15.23 -2.95
N GLU A 68 -2.93 13.99 -2.50
CA GLU A 68 -2.35 12.87 -3.23
C GLU A 68 -3.39 11.74 -3.21
N LEU A 69 -4.05 11.50 -4.33
CA LEU A 69 -5.00 10.41 -4.49
C LEU A 69 -4.42 9.40 -5.46
N VAL A 70 -4.47 8.11 -5.15
CA VAL A 70 -4.11 7.02 -6.04
C VAL A 70 -5.21 5.98 -5.93
N LEU A 71 -6.30 6.15 -6.67
CA LEU A 71 -7.47 5.30 -6.54
C LEU A 71 -7.28 3.96 -7.27
N PRO A 72 -7.77 2.83 -6.70
CA PRO A 72 -8.43 2.69 -5.38
C PRO A 72 -7.45 2.47 -4.20
N ALA A 73 -6.13 2.51 -4.44
CA ALA A 73 -5.10 2.06 -3.50
C ALA A 73 -4.87 3.01 -2.30
N SER A 74 -4.86 4.32 -2.47
CA SER A 74 -4.61 5.25 -1.36
C SER A 74 -5.15 6.66 -1.59
N ALA A 75 -5.36 7.36 -0.49
CA ALA A 75 -5.69 8.78 -0.46
C ALA A 75 -4.95 9.44 0.71
N ARG A 76 -4.17 10.48 0.44
CA ARG A 76 -3.37 11.19 1.42
C ARG A 76 -3.50 12.70 1.25
N ILE A 77 -3.56 13.40 2.37
CA ILE A 77 -3.55 14.85 2.47
C ILE A 77 -2.27 15.23 3.21
N ARG A 78 -1.56 16.21 2.68
CA ARG A 78 -0.35 16.79 3.26
C ARG A 78 -0.63 18.23 3.67
N HIS A 79 -0.23 18.60 4.89
CA HIS A 79 -0.28 19.97 5.37
C HIS A 79 1.09 20.44 5.86
N VAL A 80 1.56 21.58 5.35
CA VAL A 80 2.85 22.20 5.67
C VAL A 80 2.59 23.59 6.24
N PRO A 81 2.35 23.74 7.55
CA PRO A 81 2.11 25.05 8.16
C PRO A 81 3.38 25.93 8.10
N ASP A 82 4.54 25.32 8.31
CA ASP A 82 5.86 25.95 8.22
C ASP A 82 6.80 25.05 7.43
N PRO A 83 7.88 25.58 6.82
CA PRO A 83 8.87 24.76 6.15
C PRO A 83 9.54 23.70 7.02
N LYS A 84 9.45 23.83 8.36
CA LYS A 84 10.04 22.93 9.37
C LYS A 84 9.06 21.88 9.89
N ASN A 85 7.77 21.97 9.55
CA ASN A 85 6.72 21.11 10.09
C ASN A 85 5.88 20.57 8.93
N VAL A 86 5.78 19.25 8.83
CA VAL A 86 4.97 18.59 7.80
C VAL A 86 4.05 17.58 8.46
N PHE A 87 2.78 17.64 8.10
CA PHE A 87 1.76 16.71 8.52
C PHE A 87 1.22 15.95 7.32
N TYR A 88 0.98 14.66 7.52
CA TYR A 88 0.34 13.79 6.55
C TYR A 88 -0.80 13.05 7.24
N VAL A 89 -1.94 12.96 6.57
CA VAL A 89 -3.07 12.15 6.99
C VAL A 89 -3.56 11.39 5.77
N GLY A 90 -3.73 10.09 5.88
CA GLY A 90 -4.16 9.29 4.74
C GLY A 90 -4.77 7.96 5.12
N ALA A 91 -5.35 7.34 4.11
CA ALA A 91 -5.82 5.97 4.13
C ALA A 91 -5.19 5.21 2.95
N GLU A 92 -4.74 4.00 3.21
CA GLU A 92 -4.18 3.09 2.21
C GLU A 92 -4.91 1.75 2.31
N VAL A 93 -5.18 1.16 1.15
CA VAL A 93 -5.78 -0.16 1.00
C VAL A 93 -4.70 -1.08 0.46
N SER A 94 -4.38 -2.13 1.22
CA SER A 94 -3.37 -3.13 0.85
C SER A 94 -4.02 -4.51 0.80
N GLY A 95 -3.67 -5.31 -0.20
CA GLY A 95 -4.07 -6.70 -0.34
C GLY A 95 -2.84 -7.61 -0.35
N ALA A 96 -2.81 -8.61 0.51
CA ALA A 96 -1.76 -9.63 0.55
C ALA A 96 -2.36 -11.02 0.33
N GLN A 97 -1.59 -11.91 -0.30
CA GLN A 97 -1.97 -13.31 -0.53
C GLN A 97 -0.86 -14.24 -0.07
N TYR A 98 -1.19 -15.16 0.82
CA TYR A 98 -0.30 -16.19 1.31
C TYR A 98 -0.71 -17.55 0.73
N LEU A 99 0.25 -18.34 0.31
CA LEU A 99 0.03 -19.70 -0.19
C LEU A 99 0.33 -20.68 0.96
N LEU A 100 -0.67 -21.44 1.38
CA LEU A 100 -0.58 -22.46 2.41
C LEU A 100 -0.70 -23.85 1.78
N TYR A 101 0.27 -24.72 2.08
CA TYR A 101 0.24 -26.12 1.70
C TYR A 101 0.07 -26.97 2.96
N PHE A 102 -1.07 -27.65 3.10
CA PHE A 102 -1.27 -28.63 4.18
C PHE A 102 -1.00 -30.04 3.65
N GLU A 103 -0.23 -30.82 4.41
CA GLU A 103 0.28 -32.16 4.05
C GLU A 103 -0.83 -33.22 3.90
N ASN A 104 -2.09 -32.86 4.16
CA ASN A 104 -3.24 -33.76 4.21
C ASN A 104 -4.43 -33.30 3.33
N ASN A 105 -4.21 -32.34 2.42
CA ASN A 105 -5.26 -31.80 1.54
C ASN A 105 -4.75 -31.69 0.08
N ASP A 106 -5.58 -32.06 -0.90
CA ASP A 106 -5.21 -32.29 -2.30
C ASP A 106 -5.03 -31.01 -3.16
N GLY A 107 -4.89 -29.82 -2.57
CA GLY A 107 -4.80 -28.57 -3.33
C GLY A 107 -4.14 -27.39 -2.59
N PRO A 108 -3.58 -26.41 -3.34
CA PRO A 108 -3.03 -25.18 -2.77
C PRO A 108 -4.14 -24.32 -2.14
N LEU A 109 -4.01 -23.98 -0.86
CA LEU A 109 -4.92 -23.06 -0.18
C LEU A 109 -4.35 -21.65 -0.20
N PHE A 110 -5.12 -20.68 -0.68
CA PHE A 110 -4.73 -19.28 -0.71
C PHE A 110 -5.40 -18.54 0.44
N LEU A 111 -4.59 -17.97 1.34
CA LEU A 111 -5.06 -17.06 2.38
C LEU A 111 -4.96 -15.64 1.86
N GLU A 112 -6.11 -15.05 1.59
CA GLU A 112 -6.26 -13.68 1.10
C GLU A 112 -6.49 -12.74 2.28
N ASN A 113 -5.77 -11.62 2.36
CA ASN A 113 -5.95 -10.62 3.40
C ASN A 113 -6.08 -9.24 2.77
N SER A 114 -7.20 -8.57 3.02
CA SER A 114 -7.41 -7.18 2.62
C SER A 114 -7.43 -6.28 3.85
N GLU A 115 -6.53 -5.32 3.87
CA GLU A 115 -6.31 -4.39 4.98
C GLU A 115 -6.58 -2.96 4.52
N ILE A 116 -7.31 -2.20 5.34
CA ILE A 116 -7.27 -0.74 5.29
C ILE A 116 -6.41 -0.24 6.44
N ARG A 117 -5.47 0.64 6.09
CA ARG A 117 -4.63 1.36 7.03
C ARG A 117 -4.96 2.83 6.98
N PHE A 118 -5.38 3.37 8.11
CA PHE A 118 -5.42 4.81 8.33
C PHE A 118 -4.11 5.21 8.98
N GLU A 119 -3.46 6.27 8.49
CA GLU A 119 -2.20 6.75 9.05
C GLU A 119 -2.21 8.27 9.19
N THR A 120 -1.57 8.74 10.25
CA THR A 120 -1.23 10.13 10.48
C THR A 120 0.25 10.21 10.81
N ARG A 121 0.99 11.02 10.05
CA ARG A 121 2.42 11.21 10.21
C ARG A 121 2.72 12.67 10.43
N TYR A 122 3.55 12.95 11.43
CA TYR A 122 4.09 14.27 11.70
C TYR A 122 5.60 14.23 11.56
N GLU A 123 6.15 15.16 10.81
CA GLU A 123 7.57 15.32 10.58
C GLU A 123 8.01 16.73 10.96
N ARG A 124 9.17 16.82 11.62
CA ARG A 124 9.74 18.06 12.09
C ARG A 124 11.23 18.14 11.80
N GLU A 125 11.64 19.27 11.26
CA GLU A 125 13.04 19.65 11.12
C GLU A 125 13.62 20.01 12.50
N ILE A 126 14.62 19.25 12.93
CA ILE A 126 15.44 19.58 14.11
C ILE A 126 16.58 20.49 13.68
N HIS A 127 17.21 20.14 12.54
CA HIS A 127 18.31 20.88 11.93
C HIS A 127 18.19 20.78 10.40
N ASP A 128 18.82 21.70 9.67
CA ASP A 128 18.84 21.74 8.19
C ASP A 128 19.08 20.37 7.50
N TRP A 129 19.78 19.43 8.17
CA TRP A 129 20.08 18.08 7.70
C TRP A 129 19.38 16.94 8.46
N LEU A 130 18.75 17.24 9.60
CA LEU A 130 18.23 16.26 10.54
C LEU A 130 16.74 16.48 10.79
N TRP A 131 15.97 15.46 10.45
CA TRP A 131 14.52 15.46 10.62
C TRP A 131 14.11 14.31 11.53
N MET A 132 13.04 14.54 12.28
CA MET A 132 12.36 13.52 13.05
C MET A 132 10.95 13.33 12.51
N GLY A 133 10.44 12.12 12.64
CA GLY A 133 9.08 11.76 12.27
C GLY A 133 8.44 10.87 13.31
N ALA A 134 7.15 11.07 13.52
CA ALA A 134 6.28 10.21 14.30
C ALA A 134 5.07 9.84 13.44
N THR A 135 4.78 8.56 13.33
CA THR A 135 3.61 8.03 12.61
C THR A 135 2.75 7.24 13.59
N ILE A 136 1.46 7.54 13.58
CA ILE A 136 0.42 6.75 14.22
C ILE A 136 -0.47 6.18 13.13
N GLY A 137 -0.81 4.90 13.23
CA GLY A 137 -1.64 4.20 12.27
C GLY A 137 -2.69 3.35 12.97
N TYR A 138 -3.80 3.13 12.28
CA TYR A 138 -4.84 2.18 12.65
C TYR A 138 -5.04 1.23 11.48
N ARG A 139 -4.86 -0.05 11.75
CA ARG A 139 -5.04 -1.13 10.79
C ARG A 139 -6.36 -1.83 11.07
N HIS A 140 -7.23 -1.84 10.07
CA HIS A 140 -8.49 -2.59 10.08
C HIS A 140 -8.48 -3.62 8.96
N ASN A 141 -8.76 -4.89 9.29
CA ASN A 141 -8.81 -5.97 8.30
C ASN A 141 -10.25 -6.12 7.79
N LEU A 142 -10.44 -6.05 6.47
CA LEU A 142 -11.79 -6.02 5.86
C LEU A 142 -12.39 -7.41 5.63
N SER A 143 -11.62 -8.46 5.38
CA SER A 143 -12.05 -9.87 5.35
C SER A 143 -10.94 -10.81 4.84
N PHE A 144 -11.05 -12.08 5.23
CA PHE A 144 -10.23 -13.20 4.81
C PHE A 144 -11.12 -14.20 4.03
N ASP A 145 -11.01 -14.23 2.70
CA ASP A 145 -11.78 -15.16 1.89
C ASP A 145 -10.87 -16.31 1.43
N LEU A 146 -11.01 -17.49 2.02
CA LEU A 146 -10.40 -18.73 1.51
C LEU A 146 -11.19 -19.21 0.30
N SER A 147 -10.66 -18.99 -0.90
CA SER A 147 -11.29 -19.37 -2.16
C SER A 147 -10.48 -20.44 -2.90
N GLU A 148 -11.17 -21.49 -3.35
CA GLU A 148 -10.59 -22.59 -4.12
C GLU A 148 -10.89 -22.39 -5.62
N GLY A 149 -9.86 -22.17 -6.44
CA GLY A 149 -9.95 -22.25 -7.90
C GLY A 149 -9.21 -21.17 -8.70
N ASP A 150 -8.40 -21.65 -9.64
CA ASP A 150 -7.65 -20.87 -10.64
C ASP A 150 -8.59 -20.41 -11.77
N SER A 151 -9.14 -19.19 -11.69
CA SER A 151 -9.75 -18.52 -12.85
C SER A 151 -10.01 -17.02 -12.62
N ILE A 152 -9.61 -16.21 -13.60
CA ILE A 152 -9.60 -14.73 -13.63
C ILE A 152 -11.03 -14.10 -13.63
N LEU A 153 -12.10 -14.91 -13.55
CA LEU A 153 -13.49 -14.45 -13.77
C LEU A 153 -14.52 -15.10 -12.84
N ARG A 154 -14.19 -15.43 -11.58
CA ARG A 154 -15.14 -16.11 -10.69
C ARG A 154 -15.88 -15.17 -9.73
N LYS A 155 -17.20 -15.34 -9.69
CA LYS A 155 -18.17 -14.70 -8.80
C LYS A 155 -17.97 -15.22 -7.36
N PRO A 156 -18.06 -14.38 -6.32
CA PRO A 156 -17.71 -14.78 -4.95
C PRO A 156 -18.72 -15.83 -4.46
N SER A 157 -18.24 -17.04 -4.19
CA SER A 157 -19.06 -18.10 -3.59
C SER A 157 -18.31 -18.78 -2.45
N SER A 158 -18.89 -18.59 -1.26
CA SER A 158 -18.73 -19.31 0.00
C SER A 158 -17.33 -19.30 0.65
N VAL A 159 -17.19 -18.37 1.60
CA VAL A 159 -16.12 -18.24 2.60
C VAL A 159 -16.18 -19.43 3.56
N VAL A 160 -15.08 -20.18 3.72
CA VAL A 160 -15.04 -21.43 4.51
C VAL A 160 -14.32 -21.27 5.85
N LEU A 161 -13.63 -20.16 6.12
CA LEU A 161 -12.88 -19.97 7.38
C LEU A 161 -12.72 -18.49 7.71
N ASP A 162 -13.41 -18.06 8.77
CA ASP A 162 -13.25 -16.76 9.41
C ASP A 162 -12.09 -16.81 10.40
N SER A 163 -11.00 -16.10 10.09
CA SER A 163 -9.95 -15.80 11.08
C SER A 163 -9.88 -14.29 11.25
N SER A 164 -10.63 -13.77 12.22
CA SER A 164 -10.56 -12.36 12.63
C SER A 164 -9.18 -12.11 13.26
N VAL A 165 -8.29 -11.45 12.52
CA VAL A 165 -7.10 -10.83 13.11
C VAL A 165 -7.51 -9.47 13.62
N ASP A 166 -7.31 -9.27 14.93
CA ASP A 166 -7.74 -8.11 15.70
C ASP A 166 -7.20 -6.79 15.12
N ASP A 167 -7.96 -5.71 15.32
CA ASP A 167 -7.56 -4.37 14.90
C ASP A 167 -6.28 -3.95 15.60
N ALA A 168 -5.33 -3.38 14.86
CA ALA A 168 -4.01 -3.07 15.39
C ALA A 168 -3.71 -1.58 15.28
N MET A 169 -3.33 -0.97 16.41
CA MET A 169 -2.70 0.35 16.40
C MET A 169 -1.21 0.21 16.11
N VAL A 170 -0.71 1.02 15.19
CA VAL A 170 0.69 1.04 14.79
C VAL A 170 1.30 2.38 15.21
N PHE A 171 2.47 2.33 15.83
CA PHE A 171 3.24 3.52 16.17
C PHE A 171 4.65 3.37 15.63
N SER A 172 5.17 4.41 15.00
CA SER A 172 6.52 4.45 14.46
C SER A 172 7.15 5.80 14.75
N PHE A 173 8.42 5.77 15.15
CA PHE A 173 9.22 6.97 15.36
C PHE A 173 10.54 6.78 14.64
N GLY A 174 10.98 7.82 13.95
CA GLY A 174 12.17 7.76 13.11
C GLY A 174 12.92 9.07 13.10
N ILE A 175 14.22 8.96 12.86
CA ILE A 175 15.09 10.09 12.56
C ILE A 175 15.64 9.82 11.17
N PHE A 176 15.62 10.82 10.31
CA PHE A 176 16.06 10.70 8.93
C PHE A 176 16.91 11.90 8.51
N LEU A 177 17.87 11.63 7.64
CA LEU A 177 18.80 12.61 7.10
C LEU A 177 18.23 13.14 5.79
N VAL A 178 18.15 14.46 5.68
CA VAL A 178 17.66 15.15 4.48
C VAL A 178 18.77 16.06 3.97
N PRO A 179 19.07 16.09 2.66
CA PRO A 179 20.07 17.02 2.14
C PRO A 179 19.67 18.48 2.43
N PRO A 180 20.59 19.30 3.01
CA PRO A 180 20.34 20.70 3.29
C PRO A 180 19.95 21.49 2.05
N ARG A 181 18.97 22.40 2.22
CA ARG A 181 18.50 23.28 1.14
C ARG A 181 19.60 24.19 0.56
N LYS A 182 20.66 24.45 1.33
CA LYS A 182 21.82 25.26 0.94
C LYS A 182 22.60 24.69 -0.25
N PHE A 183 22.46 23.40 -0.55
CA PHE A 183 23.12 22.77 -1.71
C PHE A 183 22.40 23.03 -3.04
N PHE A 184 21.17 23.53 -3.02
CA PHE A 184 20.34 23.77 -4.20
C PHE A 184 20.12 25.26 -4.50
N GLN A 185 20.88 26.15 -3.85
CA GLN A 185 20.88 27.60 -4.06
C GLN A 185 22.06 28.06 -4.91
#